data_AF-X0WHN7-F1
#
_entry.id   AF-X0WHN7-F1
#
_cell.length_a   1.000
_cell.length_b   1.000
_cell.length_c   1.000
_cell.angle_alpha   90.00
_cell.angle_beta   90.00
_cell.angle_gamma   90.00
#
_symmetry.space_group_name_H-M   'P 1'
#
loop_
_entity.id
_entity.type
_entity.pdbx_description
1 polymer ?
#
loop_
_entity_poly.entity_id
_entity_poly.type
_entity_poly.pdbx_seq_one_letter_code
_entity_poly.pdbx_strand_id
1 'polypeptide(L)'
;MFLDYDGTLADFAPTPDEVNPDPELIDILTRLVKHPDIQPAIISGRRLNHVISLVPVTGLLLAGTYGIEIRTPNGNLVNRLDYSEIRPGLDILKPVWNHLISGHKGFFLEDKDWTLAIHARFVEDQVAEKVLKTARQTAGKSIDRNIFRILGGEKFLEVGPKAANKG
;
A
#
# COMPACT_ATOMS: atom_id res chain seq x y z
N MET A 1 16.07 8.18 -10.90
CA MET A 1 15.00 9.11 -10.46
C MET A 1 13.94 8.30 -9.74
N PHE A 2 13.51 8.73 -8.56
CA PHE A 2 12.45 8.07 -7.79
C PHE A 2 11.20 8.94 -7.77
N LEU A 3 10.06 8.36 -8.13
CA LEU A 3 8.78 9.04 -8.14
C LEU A 3 7.82 8.28 -7.21
N ASP A 4 7.13 9.02 -6.36
CA ASP A 4 5.94 8.49 -5.70
C ASP A 4 4.78 8.47 -6.70
N TYR A 5 3.85 7.54 -6.56
CA TYR A 5 2.67 7.52 -7.42
C TYR A 5 1.55 8.39 -6.82
N ASP A 6 1.08 8.01 -5.64
CA ASP A 6 -0.03 8.69 -4.96
C ASP A 6 0.40 10.06 -4.42
N GLY A 7 -0.27 11.13 -4.86
CA GLY A 7 0.04 12.49 -4.44
C GLY A 7 1.29 13.09 -5.10
N THR A 8 1.81 12.47 -6.17
CA THR A 8 2.92 13.03 -6.97
C THR A 8 2.68 12.85 -8.48
N LEU A 9 2.46 11.62 -8.94
CA LEU A 9 2.15 11.36 -10.36
C LEU A 9 0.65 11.25 -10.62
N ALA A 10 -0.14 10.94 -9.60
CA ALA A 10 -1.58 11.02 -9.62
C ALA A 10 -2.05 11.91 -8.47
N ASP A 11 -3.05 12.75 -8.73
CA ASP A 11 -3.76 13.47 -7.68
C ASP A 11 -4.38 12.49 -6.68
N PHE A 12 -4.55 12.92 -5.43
CA PHE A 12 -5.21 12.11 -4.40
C PHE A 12 -6.67 11.83 -4.79
N ALA A 13 -6.93 10.68 -5.39
CA ALA A 13 -8.28 10.25 -5.68
C ALA A 13 -9.06 9.92 -4.38
N PRO A 14 -10.40 10.12 -4.36
CA PRO A 14 -11.24 9.80 -3.20
C PRO A 14 -11.16 8.33 -2.77
N THR A 15 -10.96 7.43 -3.74
CA THR A 15 -10.79 5.99 -3.56
C THR A 15 -9.62 5.48 -4.44
N PRO A 16 -8.90 4.42 -4.03
CA PRO A 16 -7.86 3.82 -4.86
C PRO A 16 -8.38 3.34 -6.22
N ASP A 17 -9.66 2.99 -6.31
CA ASP A 17 -10.29 2.36 -7.47
C ASP A 17 -10.70 3.36 -8.58
N GLU A 18 -10.58 4.67 -8.35
CA GLU A 18 -10.94 5.72 -9.32
C GLU A 18 -9.76 6.28 -10.12
N VAL A 19 -8.54 5.77 -9.91
CA VAL A 19 -7.37 6.24 -10.68
C VAL A 19 -7.30 5.46 -11.98
N ASN A 20 -7.51 6.15 -13.10
CA ASN A 20 -7.29 5.59 -14.42
C ASN A 20 -5.84 5.83 -14.89
N PRO A 21 -5.29 4.99 -15.77
CA PRO A 21 -4.00 5.27 -16.41
C PRO A 21 -4.05 6.60 -17.16
N ASP A 22 -3.13 7.52 -16.82
CA ASP A 22 -3.01 8.81 -17.49
C ASP A 22 -2.15 8.66 -18.75
N PRO A 23 -2.71 8.87 -19.97
CA PRO A 23 -1.97 8.74 -21.22
C PRO A 23 -0.77 9.68 -21.34
N GLU A 24 -0.85 10.89 -20.79
CA GLU A 24 0.24 11.87 -20.85
C GLU A 24 1.41 11.42 -19.95
N LEU A 25 1.09 10.98 -18.73
CA LEU A 25 2.08 10.39 -17.83
C LEU A 25 2.77 9.17 -18.46
N ILE A 26 1.99 8.30 -19.12
CA ILE A 26 2.52 7.11 -19.80
C ILE A 26 3.49 7.50 -20.92
N ASP A 27 3.19 8.52 -21.73
CA ASP A 27 4.11 8.99 -22.78
C ASP A 27 5.41 9.53 -22.19
N ILE A 28 5.31 10.38 -21.15
CA ILE A 28 6.47 10.94 -20.46
C ILE A 28 7.38 9.83 -19.92
N LEU A 29 6.81 8.85 -19.21
CA LEU A 29 7.56 7.73 -18.65
C LEU A 29 8.18 6.85 -19.74
N THR A 30 7.46 6.62 -20.83
CA THR A 30 7.97 5.85 -21.98
C THR A 30 9.18 6.53 -22.61
N ARG A 31 9.19 7.86 -22.70
CA ARG A 31 10.33 8.63 -23.18
C ARG A 31 11.50 8.61 -22.20
N LEU A 32 11.22 8.74 -20.90
CA LEU A 32 12.24 8.69 -19.85
C LEU A 32 12.98 7.36 -19.79
N VAL A 33 12.28 6.23 -19.95
CA VAL A 33 12.89 4.89 -19.96
C VAL A 33 13.90 4.73 -21.12
N LYS A 34 13.73 5.46 -22.23
CA LYS A 34 14.63 5.40 -23.39
C LYS A 34 15.89 6.26 -23.23
N HIS A 35 15.96 7.09 -22.19
CA HIS A 35 17.12 7.95 -21.99
C HIS A 35 18.28 7.12 -21.39
N PRO A 36 19.48 7.10 -22.02
CA PRO A 36 20.56 6.19 -21.64
C PRO A 36 21.07 6.40 -20.21
N ASP A 37 20.99 7.63 -19.70
CA ASP A 37 21.49 7.98 -18.37
C ASP A 37 20.42 7.98 -17.27
N ILE A 38 19.17 7.59 -17.57
CA ILE A 38 18.06 7.65 -16.61
C ILE A 38 17.43 6.27 -16.46
N GLN A 39 17.45 5.74 -15.23
CA GLN A 39 16.57 4.67 -14.82
C GLN A 39 15.42 5.26 -13.99
N PRO A 40 14.21 5.41 -14.58
CA PRO A 40 13.04 5.80 -13.82
C PRO A 40 12.55 4.64 -12.95
N ALA A 41 12.18 4.98 -11.71
CA ALA A 41 11.62 4.08 -10.72
C ALA A 41 10.37 4.70 -10.08
N ILE A 42 9.30 3.92 -9.93
CA ILE A 42 8.08 4.30 -9.23
C ILE A 42 7.96 3.47 -7.96
N ILE A 43 7.78 4.13 -6.82
CA ILE A 43 7.59 3.50 -5.52
C ILE A 43 6.24 3.95 -4.97
N SER A 44 5.31 3.01 -4.72
CA SER A 44 3.96 3.31 -4.24
C SER A 44 3.60 2.47 -3.01
N GLY A 45 2.66 2.97 -2.20
CA GLY A 45 1.99 2.20 -1.14
C GLY A 45 0.90 1.27 -1.67
N ARG A 46 0.53 1.38 -2.96
CA ARG A 46 -0.37 0.44 -3.65
C ARG A 46 0.32 -0.88 -3.91
N ARG A 47 -0.45 -1.93 -4.07
CA ARG A 47 0.01 -3.23 -4.57
C ARG A 47 0.72 -3.09 -5.91
N LEU A 48 1.76 -3.90 -6.14
CA LEU A 48 2.51 -3.85 -7.39
C LEU A 48 1.63 -4.09 -8.63
N ASN A 49 0.70 -5.04 -8.57
CA ASN A 49 -0.23 -5.31 -9.68
C ASN A 49 -1.08 -4.08 -10.04
N HIS A 50 -1.52 -3.32 -9.06
CA HIS A 50 -2.26 -2.08 -9.24
C HIS A 50 -1.37 -1.00 -9.87
N VAL A 51 -0.13 -0.84 -9.41
CA VAL A 51 0.81 0.10 -10.05
C VAL A 51 1.08 -0.30 -11.51
N ILE A 52 1.21 -1.59 -11.81
CA ILE A 52 1.40 -2.10 -13.18
C ILE A 52 0.21 -1.75 -14.08
N SER A 53 -1.03 -1.87 -13.58
CA SER A 53 -2.22 -1.52 -14.39
C SER A 53 -2.33 -0.02 -14.64
N LEU A 54 -1.88 0.80 -13.69
CA LEU A 54 -1.89 2.26 -13.80
C LEU A 54 -0.77 2.81 -14.70
N VAL A 55 0.38 2.13 -14.72
CA VAL A 55 1.55 2.54 -15.48
C VAL A 55 2.10 1.35 -16.28
N PRO A 56 1.43 0.97 -17.39
CA PRO A 56 1.78 -0.20 -18.20
C PRO A 56 3.00 0.05 -19.12
N VAL A 57 4.07 0.62 -18.58
CA VAL A 57 5.32 0.93 -19.31
C VAL A 57 6.39 -0.12 -18.97
N THR A 58 6.98 -0.70 -20.01
CA THR A 58 8.11 -1.64 -19.89
C THR A 58 9.42 -0.89 -19.65
N GLY A 59 10.38 -1.50 -18.92
CA GLY A 59 11.66 -0.86 -18.61
C GLY A 59 11.63 0.05 -17.38
N LEU A 60 10.46 0.28 -16.77
CA LEU A 60 10.36 0.89 -15.45
C LEU A 60 10.73 -0.10 -14.34
N LEU A 61 11.44 0.39 -13.33
CA LEU A 61 11.44 -0.27 -12.03
C LEU A 61 10.15 0.15 -11.30
N LEU A 62 9.29 -0.80 -10.98
CA LEU A 62 8.09 -0.55 -10.19
C LEU A 62 8.22 -1.22 -8.84
N ALA A 63 7.86 -0.51 -7.78
CA ALA A 63 7.91 -1.02 -6.42
C ALA A 63 6.55 -0.75 -5.74
N GLY A 64 5.80 -1.82 -5.49
CA GLY A 64 4.53 -1.80 -4.77
C GLY A 64 4.69 -2.11 -3.28
N THR A 65 3.65 -1.83 -2.52
CA THR A 65 3.56 -2.04 -1.08
C THR A 65 4.78 -1.47 -0.35
N TYR A 66 5.10 -0.21 -0.64
CA TYR A 66 6.27 0.49 -0.11
C TYR A 66 7.58 -0.25 -0.39
N GLY A 67 7.70 -0.81 -1.60
CA GLY A 67 8.92 -1.45 -2.07
C GLY A 67 9.11 -2.91 -1.67
N ILE A 68 8.11 -3.58 -1.08
CA ILE A 68 8.16 -5.02 -0.81
C ILE A 68 8.06 -5.83 -2.10
N GLU A 69 7.13 -5.46 -2.97
CA GLU A 69 6.91 -6.10 -4.26
C GLU A 69 7.62 -5.28 -5.34
N ILE A 70 8.49 -5.89 -6.14
CA ILE A 70 9.26 -5.18 -7.17
C ILE A 70 9.08 -5.86 -8.53
N ARG A 71 8.79 -5.06 -9.55
CA ARG A 71 9.02 -5.43 -10.95
C ARG A 71 10.26 -4.71 -11.45
N THR A 72 11.28 -5.47 -11.81
CA THR A 72 12.53 -4.92 -12.36
C THR A 72 12.34 -4.44 -13.81
N PRO A 73 13.26 -3.63 -14.36
CA PRO A 73 13.17 -3.13 -15.74
C PRO A 73 13.05 -4.24 -16.80
N ASN A 74 13.66 -5.41 -16.57
CA ASN A 74 13.55 -6.58 -17.45
C ASN A 74 12.28 -7.42 -17.22
N GLY A 75 11.38 -7.00 -16.33
CA GLY A 75 10.08 -7.62 -16.09
C GLY A 75 10.05 -8.69 -14.99
N ASN A 76 11.17 -9.00 -14.33
CA ASN A 76 11.17 -9.98 -13.25
C ASN A 76 10.41 -9.46 -12.02
N LEU A 77 9.65 -10.34 -11.38
CA LEU A 77 8.96 -10.06 -10.12
C LEU A 77 9.82 -10.55 -8.95
N VAL A 78 10.06 -9.68 -7.98
CA VAL A 78 10.88 -9.94 -6.79
C VAL A 78 10.13 -9.44 -5.56
N ASN A 79 10.05 -10.28 -4.53
CA ASN A 79 9.59 -9.85 -3.21
C ASN A 79 10.82 -9.72 -2.30
N ARG A 80 10.94 -8.60 -1.57
CA ARG A 80 12.06 -8.36 -0.65
C ARG A 80 11.98 -9.16 0.65
N LEU A 81 10.81 -9.72 0.94
CA LEU A 81 10.52 -10.51 2.13
C LEU A 81 9.94 -11.84 1.72
N ASP A 82 10.07 -12.83 2.60
CA ASP A 82 9.33 -14.08 2.46
C ASP A 82 7.87 -13.85 2.86
N TYR A 83 6.95 -14.17 1.95
CA TYR A 83 5.52 -14.04 2.19
C TYR A 83 5.06 -14.91 3.36
N SER A 84 5.70 -16.06 3.57
CA SER A 84 5.35 -17.00 4.65
C SER A 84 5.72 -16.47 6.04
N GLU A 85 6.66 -15.53 6.15
CA GLU A 85 7.01 -14.88 7.42
C GLU A 85 6.02 -13.77 7.81
N ILE A 86 5.39 -13.14 6.80
CA ILE A 86 4.51 -11.98 7.00
C ILE A 86 3.04 -12.40 7.04
N ARG A 87 2.59 -13.21 6.08
CA ARG A 87 1.17 -13.43 5.87
C ARG A 87 0.45 -14.04 7.09
N PRO A 88 0.99 -15.05 7.80
CA PRO A 88 0.30 -15.66 8.95
C PRO A 88 -0.08 -14.66 10.05
N GLY A 89 0.78 -13.67 10.33
CA GLY A 89 0.49 -12.63 11.33
C GLY A 89 -0.69 -11.74 10.93
N LEU A 90 -0.81 -11.44 9.63
CA LEU A 90 -1.93 -10.67 9.09
C LEU A 90 -3.22 -11.52 9.06
N ASP A 91 -3.14 -12.80 8.72
CA ASP A 91 -4.31 -13.70 8.72
C ASP A 91 -4.92 -13.90 10.10
N ILE A 92 -4.10 -13.83 11.17
CA ILE A 92 -4.60 -13.82 12.55
C ILE A 92 -5.32 -12.49 12.86
N LEU A 93 -4.78 -11.37 12.38
CA LEU A 93 -5.32 -10.04 12.69
C LEU A 93 -6.57 -9.68 11.89
N LYS A 94 -6.65 -10.11 10.63
CA LYS A 94 -7.74 -9.82 9.68
C LYS A 94 -9.14 -10.10 10.24
N PRO A 95 -9.46 -11.30 10.77
CA PRO A 95 -10.79 -11.56 11.31
C PRO A 95 -11.11 -10.70 12.55
N VAL A 96 -10.12 -10.39 13.38
CA VAL A 96 -10.28 -9.52 14.56
C VAL A 96 -10.69 -8.11 14.13
N TRP A 97 -10.00 -7.56 13.14
CA TRP A 97 -10.32 -6.24 12.59
C TRP A 97 -11.65 -6.22 11.83
N ASN A 98 -11.95 -7.25 11.04
CA ASN A 98 -13.26 -7.39 10.38
C ASN A 98 -14.40 -7.41 11.39
N HIS A 99 -14.27 -8.20 12.46
CA HIS A 99 -15.29 -8.25 13.50
C HIS A 99 -15.47 -6.89 14.18
N LEU A 100 -14.35 -6.22 14.51
CA LEU A 100 -14.35 -4.90 15.15
C LEU A 100 -15.10 -3.84 14.33
N ILE A 101 -14.97 -3.85 12.99
CA ILE A 101 -15.63 -2.86 12.14
C ILE A 101 -17.04 -3.25 11.67
N SER A 102 -17.44 -4.53 11.82
CA SER A 102 -18.68 -5.09 11.24
C SER A 102 -19.97 -4.38 11.67
N GLY A 103 -19.98 -3.71 12.83
CA GLY A 103 -21.11 -2.94 13.34
C GLY A 103 -21.13 -1.45 12.95
N HIS A 104 -20.13 -0.97 12.21
CA HIS A 104 -19.94 0.46 11.96
C HIS A 104 -19.94 0.77 10.45
N LYS A 105 -20.96 1.50 10.00
CA LYS A 105 -21.01 2.01 8.62
C LYS A 105 -19.86 2.99 8.38
N GLY A 106 -19.29 2.96 7.19
CA GLY A 106 -18.22 3.88 6.76
C GLY A 106 -16.79 3.41 7.06
N PHE A 107 -16.62 2.31 7.80
CA PHE A 107 -15.33 1.63 7.88
C PHE A 107 -15.14 0.67 6.72
N PHE A 108 -13.89 0.53 6.29
CA PHE A 108 -13.49 -0.43 5.27
C PHE A 108 -12.17 -1.08 5.70
N LEU A 109 -12.10 -2.42 5.66
CA LEU A 109 -10.85 -3.17 5.82
C LEU A 109 -10.29 -3.51 4.44
N GLU A 110 -9.12 -2.99 4.14
CA GLU A 110 -8.36 -3.29 2.93
C GLU A 110 -7.29 -4.34 3.24
N ASP A 111 -7.26 -5.42 2.46
CA ASP A 111 -6.20 -6.44 2.49
C ASP A 111 -5.33 -6.30 1.24
N LYS A 112 -4.07 -5.92 1.45
CA LYS A 112 -3.07 -5.72 0.40
C LYS A 112 -2.02 -6.83 0.40
N ASP A 113 -2.37 -8.06 0.79
CA ASP A 113 -1.50 -9.24 0.92
C ASP A 113 -0.40 -9.09 1.99
N TRP A 114 0.46 -8.10 1.83
CA TRP A 114 1.57 -7.72 2.71
C TRP A 114 1.16 -6.72 3.80
N THR A 115 0.01 -6.05 3.67
CA THR A 115 -0.50 -5.14 4.71
C THR A 115 -2.00 -5.29 4.88
N LEU A 116 -2.50 -4.90 6.06
CA LEU A 116 -3.90 -4.69 6.34
C LEU A 116 -4.12 -3.24 6.72
N ALA A 117 -5.16 -2.59 6.18
CA ALA A 117 -5.49 -1.22 6.50
C ALA A 117 -6.97 -1.04 6.83
N ILE A 118 -7.27 -0.33 7.91
CA ILE A 118 -8.62 0.16 8.20
C ILE A 118 -8.72 1.61 7.74
N HIS A 119 -9.70 1.88 6.89
CA HIS A 119 -10.09 3.21 6.45
C HIS A 119 -11.37 3.62 7.16
N ALA A 120 -11.43 4.87 7.60
CA ALA A 120 -12.59 5.44 8.27
C ALA A 120 -12.94 6.84 7.76
N ARG A 121 -12.57 7.16 6.50
CA ARG A 121 -12.69 8.50 5.88
C ARG A 121 -14.07 9.13 6.02
N PHE A 122 -15.14 8.34 5.97
CA PHE A 122 -16.53 8.79 6.01
C PHE A 122 -17.22 8.55 7.36
N VAL A 123 -16.47 8.18 8.39
CA VAL A 123 -16.97 7.95 9.76
C VAL A 123 -16.90 9.26 10.54
N GLU A 124 -17.68 9.45 11.60
CA GLU A 124 -17.51 10.56 12.56
C GLU A 124 -16.18 10.45 13.34
N ASP A 125 -15.57 11.57 13.74
CA ASP A 125 -14.23 11.61 14.36
C ASP A 125 -14.14 10.80 15.64
N GLN A 126 -15.10 10.97 16.55
CA GLN A 126 -15.11 10.26 17.84
C GLN A 126 -15.27 8.74 17.65
N VAL A 127 -16.11 8.32 16.69
CA VAL A 127 -16.32 6.90 16.39
C VAL A 127 -15.07 6.31 15.74
N ALA A 128 -14.46 7.01 14.78
CA ALA A 128 -13.21 6.63 14.14
C ALA A 128 -12.08 6.47 15.17
N GLU A 129 -11.88 7.46 16.04
CA GLU A 129 -10.85 7.44 17.07
C GLU A 129 -11.01 6.23 17.99
N LYS A 130 -12.23 5.98 18.48
CA LYS A 130 -12.52 4.85 19.37
C LYS A 130 -12.20 3.51 18.72
N VAL A 131 -12.70 3.27 17.51
CA VAL A 131 -12.51 2.00 16.79
C VAL A 131 -11.05 1.80 16.41
N LEU A 132 -10.38 2.83 15.87
CA LEU A 132 -8.97 2.73 15.46
C LEU A 132 -8.03 2.57 16.66
N LYS A 133 -8.36 3.15 17.82
CA LYS A 133 -7.64 2.91 19.08
C LYS A 133 -7.74 1.45 19.50
N THR A 134 -8.94 0.86 19.44
CA THR A 134 -9.13 -0.58 19.72
C THR A 134 -8.38 -1.45 18.70
N ALA A 135 -8.46 -1.13 17.40
CA ALA A 135 -7.75 -1.86 16.35
C ALA A 135 -6.22 -1.83 16.54
N ARG A 136 -5.67 -0.68 16.96
CA ARG A 136 -4.25 -0.54 17.28
C ARG A 136 -3.85 -1.39 18.48
N GLN A 137 -4.70 -1.46 19.51
CA GLN A 137 -4.46 -2.29 20.69
C GLN A 137 -4.52 -3.79 20.38
N THR A 138 -5.47 -4.24 19.55
CA THR A 138 -5.53 -5.65 19.15
C THR A 138 -4.32 -6.03 18.31
N ALA A 139 -3.93 -5.19 17.33
CA ALA A 139 -2.71 -5.40 16.57
C ALA A 139 -1.48 -5.48 17.48
N GLY A 140 -1.31 -4.53 18.42
CA GLY A 140 -0.17 -4.55 19.35
C GLY A 140 -0.05 -5.81 20.22
N LYS A 141 -1.14 -6.57 20.40
CA LYS A 141 -1.15 -7.85 21.13
C LYS A 141 -1.00 -9.08 20.23
N SER A 142 -1.39 -8.97 18.96
CA SER A 142 -1.49 -10.12 18.05
C SER A 142 -0.31 -10.28 17.09
N ILE A 143 0.43 -9.21 16.80
CA ILE A 143 1.56 -9.25 15.86
C ILE A 143 2.91 -9.03 16.55
N ASP A 144 3.95 -9.68 16.03
CA ASP A 144 5.33 -9.44 16.48
C ASP A 144 5.81 -8.05 16.05
N ARG A 145 6.04 -7.18 17.04
CA ARG A 145 6.54 -5.81 16.84
C ARG A 145 7.99 -5.75 16.36
N ASN A 146 8.71 -6.87 16.27
CA ASN A 146 10.01 -6.96 15.61
C ASN A 146 9.87 -7.06 14.09
N ILE A 147 8.83 -7.75 13.61
CA ILE A 147 8.56 -8.00 12.19
C ILE A 147 7.64 -6.92 11.61
N PHE A 148 6.64 -6.49 12.38
CA PHE A 148 5.59 -5.58 11.93
C PHE A 148 5.71 -4.18 12.53
N ARG A 149 5.18 -3.21 11.78
CA ARG A 149 4.89 -1.84 12.21
C ARG A 149 3.39 -1.60 12.18
N ILE A 150 2.96 -0.61 12.96
CA ILE A 150 1.60 -0.08 12.90
C ILE A 150 1.71 1.40 12.59
N LEU A 151 1.20 1.81 11.42
CA LEU A 151 1.10 3.19 11.00
C LEU A 151 -0.34 3.69 11.07
N GLY A 152 -0.52 5.00 11.08
CA GLY A 152 -1.83 5.64 10.97
C GLY A 152 -2.09 6.68 12.05
N GLY A 153 -3.23 7.33 11.95
CA GLY A 153 -3.65 8.47 12.73
C GLY A 153 -5.17 8.66 12.67
N GLU A 154 -5.62 9.89 12.46
CA GLU A 154 -7.04 10.18 12.29
C GLU A 154 -7.55 9.52 10.99
N LYS A 155 -8.58 8.67 11.12
CA LYS A 155 -9.28 8.00 10.01
C LYS A 155 -8.54 6.89 9.25
N PHE A 156 -7.32 6.53 9.65
CA PHE A 156 -6.56 5.48 8.98
C PHE A 156 -5.65 4.72 9.95
N LEU A 157 -5.56 3.40 9.78
CA LEU A 157 -4.62 2.54 10.51
C LEU A 157 -4.14 1.42 9.59
N GLU A 158 -2.83 1.21 9.48
CA GLU A 158 -2.23 0.15 8.67
C GLU A 158 -1.25 -0.69 9.50
N VAL A 159 -1.31 -2.01 9.33
CA VAL A 159 -0.31 -2.96 9.81
C VAL A 159 0.42 -3.56 8.62
N GLY A 160 1.75 -3.57 8.66
CA GLY A 160 2.58 -4.15 7.63
C GLY A 160 4.00 -4.45 8.12
N PRO A 161 4.86 -5.08 7.31
CA PRO A 161 6.25 -5.32 7.63
C PRO A 161 7.00 -4.01 7.94
N LYS A 162 7.97 -4.04 8.85
CA LYS A 162 8.86 -2.91 9.09
C LYS A 162 9.67 -2.52 7.85
N ALA A 163 10.04 -3.51 7.03
CA ALA A 163 10.78 -3.28 5.80
C ALA A 163 9.94 -2.65 4.68
N ALA A 164 8.61 -2.55 4.83
CA ALA A 164 7.74 -1.83 3.91
C ALA A 164 7.88 -0.32 4.16
N ASN A 165 8.92 0.29 3.61
CA ASN A 165 9.18 1.73 3.69
C ASN A 165 9.73 2.23 2.34
N LYS A 166 9.54 3.52 2.05
CA LYS A 166 9.96 4.11 0.76
C LYS A 166 11.48 4.31 0.64
N GLY A 167 12.27 3.84 1.60
CA GLY A 167 13.67 4.22 1.81
C GLY A 167 13.82 5.21 2.96
#